data_AF-A0A7L9WTP2-F1
#
_entry.id   AF-A0A7L9WTP2-F1
#
_cell.length_a   1.000
_cell.length_b   1.000
_cell.length_c   1.000
_cell.angle_alpha   90.00
_cell.angle_beta   90.00
_cell.angle_gamma   90.00
#
_symmetry.space_group_name_H-M   'P 1'
#
loop_
_entity.id
_entity.type
_entity.pdbx_description
1 polymer ?
#
loop_
_entity_poly.entity_id
_entity_poly.type
_entity_poly.pdbx_seq_one_letter_code
_entity_poly.pdbx_strand_id
1 'polypeptide(L)'
;MAADHMMSPMVEAMDQDVSNGIVSASKVMAPSNGWMVVHRTDAEMKPGPVVGYAPLREGETDDVAVILQEPVMSGDMLMLMVHAEDGGMKTGVFEYTLGAKEDGPIKPDGKLVMATITAK
;
A
#
# COMPACT_ATOMS: atom_id res chain seq x y z
N MET A 1 25.86 18.09 -5.32
CA MET A 1 25.34 17.50 -6.56
C MET A 1 23.85 17.36 -6.37
N ALA A 2 23.04 17.98 -7.22
CA ALA A 2 21.58 17.97 -7.11
C ALA A 2 21.03 16.85 -7.99
N ALA A 3 20.47 15.80 -7.37
CA ALA A 3 19.72 14.76 -8.07
C ALA A 3 18.62 14.07 -7.23
N ASP A 4 18.29 14.53 -6.02
CA ASP A 4 17.25 13.92 -5.17
C ASP A 4 15.82 14.39 -5.48
N HIS A 5 15.51 14.74 -6.74
CA HIS A 5 14.25 15.40 -7.09
C HIS A 5 13.43 14.69 -8.18
N MET A 6 13.55 13.38 -8.38
CA MET A 6 12.75 12.74 -9.44
C MET A 6 11.84 11.58 -9.04
N MET A 7 11.96 10.97 -7.86
CA MET A 7 10.89 10.11 -7.35
C MET A 7 10.92 10.02 -5.81
N SER A 8 10.33 10.98 -5.10
CA SER A 8 10.03 10.78 -3.68
C SER A 8 8.87 9.79 -3.57
N PRO A 9 9.07 8.65 -2.90
CA PRO A 9 8.04 7.63 -2.84
C PRO A 9 6.85 8.11 -2.01
N MET A 10 5.66 7.91 -2.55
CA MET A 10 4.42 8.47 -2.02
C MET A 10 3.22 7.61 -2.40
N VAL A 11 2.14 7.76 -1.65
CA VAL A 11 0.81 7.23 -1.98
C VAL A 11 -0.17 8.39 -1.86
N GLU A 12 -0.96 8.60 -2.90
CA GLU A 12 -2.09 9.52 -2.90
C GLU A 12 -3.37 8.71 -3.04
N ALA A 13 -4.21 8.78 -2.02
CA ALA A 13 -5.51 8.13 -1.99
C ALA A 13 -6.48 9.01 -1.20
N MET A 14 -7.76 8.91 -1.52
CA MET A 14 -8.82 9.67 -0.88
C MET A 14 -9.97 8.74 -0.45
N ASP A 15 -10.78 9.21 0.48
CA ASP A 15 -12.00 8.54 0.91
C ASP A 15 -12.90 8.23 -0.29
N GLN A 16 -13.32 6.98 -0.42
CA GLN A 16 -14.02 6.47 -1.60
C GLN A 16 -15.03 5.39 -1.22
N ASP A 17 -16.01 5.16 -2.09
CA ASP A 17 -16.87 3.98 -2.01
C ASP A 17 -16.04 2.75 -2.36
N VAL A 18 -16.04 1.77 -1.46
CA VAL A 18 -15.35 0.48 -1.62
C VAL A 18 -16.34 -0.69 -1.63
N SER A 19 -17.64 -0.39 -1.76
CA SER A 19 -18.73 -1.38 -1.78
C SER A 19 -18.59 -2.39 -2.93
N ASN A 20 -17.84 -2.03 -3.98
CA ASN A 20 -17.47 -2.88 -5.10
C ASN A 20 -16.32 -3.87 -4.79
N GLY A 21 -15.77 -3.85 -3.57
CA GLY A 21 -14.64 -4.69 -3.17
C GLY A 21 -13.28 -4.20 -3.70
N ILE A 22 -13.17 -2.94 -4.10
CA ILE A 22 -11.95 -2.36 -4.65
C ILE A 22 -11.64 -1.06 -3.91
N VAL A 23 -10.37 -0.86 -3.59
CA VAL A 23 -9.85 0.44 -3.12
C VAL A 23 -8.77 0.91 -4.09
N SER A 24 -8.81 2.19 -4.43
CA SER A 24 -7.91 2.78 -5.42
C SER A 24 -6.99 3.83 -4.79
N ALA A 25 -5.72 3.82 -5.16
CA ALA A 25 -4.82 4.94 -4.99
C ALA A 25 -4.74 5.72 -6.30
N SER A 26 -4.99 7.03 -6.25
CA SER A 26 -4.93 7.90 -7.42
C SER A 26 -3.53 7.96 -8.01
N LYS A 27 -2.50 7.95 -7.14
CA LYS A 27 -1.10 7.92 -7.55
C LYS A 27 -0.24 7.19 -6.55
N VAL A 28 0.71 6.42 -7.05
CA VAL A 28 1.71 5.72 -6.25
C VAL A 28 3.07 5.93 -6.89
N MET A 29 4.05 6.29 -6.06
CA MET A 29 5.45 6.35 -6.46
C MET A 29 6.22 5.32 -5.63
N ALA A 30 6.61 4.23 -6.27
CA ALA A 30 7.37 3.16 -5.65
C ALA A 30 8.86 3.28 -6.02
N PRO A 31 9.80 3.18 -5.07
CA PRO A 31 11.22 3.27 -5.35
C PRO A 31 11.78 2.00 -6.01
N SER A 32 11.02 0.90 -5.99
CA SER A 32 11.35 -0.41 -6.57
C SER A 32 10.05 -1.19 -6.80
N ASN A 33 10.13 -2.33 -7.50
CA ASN A 33 8.98 -3.22 -7.63
C ASN A 33 8.53 -3.75 -6.25
N GLY A 34 7.24 -4.03 -6.12
CA GLY A 34 6.68 -4.40 -4.83
C GLY A 34 5.17 -4.55 -4.85
N TRP A 35 4.54 -4.15 -3.74
CA TRP A 35 3.13 -4.37 -3.48
C TRP A 35 2.49 -3.14 -2.85
N MET A 36 1.30 -2.78 -3.34
CA MET A 36 0.38 -1.94 -2.61
C MET A 36 -0.40 -2.83 -1.66
N VAL A 37 -0.23 -2.63 -0.36
CA VAL A 37 -0.87 -3.43 0.68
C VAL A 37 -1.90 -2.56 1.40
N VAL A 38 -3.10 -3.10 1.56
CA VAL A 38 -4.19 -2.43 2.25
C VAL A 38 -4.36 -3.11 3.60
N HIS A 39 -4.02 -2.40 4.65
CA HIS A 39 -4.29 -2.80 6.02
C HIS A 39 -5.59 -2.17 6.52
N ARG A 40 -6.36 -2.90 7.31
CA ARG A 40 -7.39 -2.27 8.14
C ARG A 40 -6.69 -1.52 9.28
N THR A 41 -7.12 -0.30 9.57
CA THR A 41 -6.57 0.53 10.65
C THR A 41 -7.70 1.21 11.42
N ASP A 42 -7.33 2.02 12.41
CA ASP A 42 -8.24 2.71 13.30
C ASP A 42 -7.60 4.05 13.75
N ALA A 43 -8.20 4.71 14.74
CA ALA A 43 -7.74 6.00 15.26
C ALA A 43 -6.29 5.96 15.81
N GLU A 44 -5.77 4.79 16.16
CA GLU A 44 -4.37 4.62 16.58
C GLU A 44 -3.37 4.65 15.41
N MET A 45 -3.84 4.68 14.15
CA MET A 45 -3.05 4.63 12.92
C MET A 45 -2.01 3.50 12.92
N LYS A 46 -2.40 2.33 13.44
CA LYS A 46 -1.58 1.12 13.42
C LYS A 46 -2.02 0.22 12.27
N PRO A 47 -1.08 -0.38 11.52
CA PRO A 47 -1.43 -1.36 10.50
C PRO A 47 -2.00 -2.61 11.19
N GLY A 48 -3.27 -2.91 10.94
CA GLY A 48 -3.95 -4.12 11.37
C GLY A 48 -3.83 -5.25 10.34
N PRO A 49 -4.83 -6.13 10.22
CA PRO A 49 -4.80 -7.22 9.25
C PRO A 49 -4.78 -6.68 7.81
N VAL A 50 -4.11 -7.41 6.92
CA VAL A 50 -4.13 -7.12 5.47
C VAL A 50 -5.48 -7.56 4.91
N VAL A 51 -6.20 -6.61 4.31
CA VAL A 51 -7.51 -6.83 3.69
C VAL A 51 -7.45 -6.81 2.16
N GLY A 52 -6.31 -6.49 1.57
CA GLY A 52 -6.10 -6.51 0.12
C GLY A 52 -4.66 -6.20 -0.26
N TYR A 53 -4.26 -6.57 -1.47
CA TYR A 53 -2.97 -6.20 -2.04
C TYR A 53 -3.00 -6.20 -3.58
N ALA A 54 -2.12 -5.41 -4.20
CA ALA A 54 -1.91 -5.40 -5.64
C ALA A 54 -0.42 -5.24 -5.98
N PRO A 55 0.06 -5.84 -7.09
CA PRO A 55 1.44 -5.66 -7.52
C PRO A 55 1.69 -4.21 -7.95
N LEU A 56 2.84 -3.67 -7.56
CA LEU A 56 3.36 -2.38 -7.96
C LEU A 56 4.67 -2.54 -8.73
N ARG A 57 4.89 -1.67 -9.70
CA ARG A 57 6.17 -1.55 -10.39
C ARG A 57 6.93 -0.35 -9.86
N GLU A 58 8.26 -0.41 -9.99
CA GLU A 58 9.12 0.73 -9.76
C GLU A 58 8.66 1.94 -10.61
N GLY A 59 8.69 3.12 -9.98
CA GLY A 59 8.31 4.39 -10.61
C GLY A 59 6.91 4.85 -10.25
N GLU A 60 6.36 5.73 -11.10
CA GLU A 60 5.01 6.26 -10.97
C GLU A 60 3.98 5.27 -11.53
N THR A 61 2.90 5.05 -10.79
CA THR A 61 1.71 4.36 -11.28
C THR A 61 0.47 5.14 -10.85
N ASP A 62 -0.33 5.55 -11.83
CA ASP A 62 -1.64 6.17 -11.59
C ASP A 62 -2.75 5.11 -11.54
N ASP A 63 -3.83 5.43 -10.82
CA ASP A 63 -5.04 4.60 -10.73
C ASP A 63 -4.77 3.14 -10.31
N VAL A 64 -4.01 2.97 -9.24
CA VAL A 64 -3.72 1.63 -8.69
C VAL A 64 -4.95 1.09 -7.99
N ALA A 65 -5.59 0.10 -8.60
CA ALA A 65 -6.72 -0.62 -8.03
C ALA A 65 -6.24 -1.83 -7.21
N VAL A 66 -6.65 -1.89 -5.94
CA VAL A 66 -6.41 -3.01 -5.05
C VAL A 66 -7.71 -3.76 -4.81
N ILE A 67 -7.69 -5.06 -5.11
CA ILE A 67 -8.82 -5.95 -4.87
C ILE A 67 -8.81 -6.34 -3.39
N LEU A 68 -9.91 -6.04 -2.70
CA LEU A 68 -10.12 -6.44 -1.31
C LEU A 68 -10.45 -7.93 -1.25
N GLN A 69 -9.77 -8.63 -0.36
CA GLN A 69 -9.94 -10.06 -0.09
C GLN A 69 -10.87 -10.32 1.10
N GLU A 70 -11.11 -9.27 1.90
CA GLU A 70 -12.07 -9.27 2.99
C GLU A 70 -13.12 -8.17 2.77
N PRO A 71 -14.36 -8.38 3.26
CA PRO A 71 -15.38 -7.35 3.20
C PRO A 71 -14.99 -6.13 4.05
N VAL A 72 -15.13 -4.95 3.47
CA VAL A 72 -14.93 -3.66 4.14
C VAL A 72 -16.28 -2.95 4.25
N MET A 73 -16.55 -2.39 5.43
CA MET A 73 -17.78 -1.65 5.69
C MET A 73 -17.55 -0.15 5.51
N SER A 74 -18.61 0.58 5.13
CA SER A 74 -18.60 2.04 5.20
C SER A 74 -18.24 2.50 6.61
N GLY A 75 -17.33 3.48 6.71
CA GLY A 75 -16.75 3.97 7.94
C GLY A 75 -15.45 3.28 8.37
N ASP A 76 -15.08 2.15 7.76
CA ASP A 76 -13.79 1.50 8.05
C ASP A 76 -12.63 2.39 7.58
N MET A 77 -11.58 2.47 8.40
CA MET A 77 -10.33 3.12 8.03
C MET A 77 -9.39 2.10 7.40
N LEU A 78 -8.87 2.41 6.22
CA LEU A 78 -7.91 1.61 5.49
C LEU A 78 -6.59 2.36 5.37
N MET A 79 -5.49 1.65 5.51
CA MET A 79 -4.13 2.14 5.36
C MET A 79 -3.49 1.47 4.15
N LEU A 80 -3.27 2.25 3.10
CA LEU A 80 -2.57 1.86 1.90
C LEU A 80 -1.08 2.08 2.14
N MET A 81 -0.27 1.04 2.03
CA MET A 81 1.16 1.06 2.33
C MET A 81 1.94 0.41 1.20
N VAL A 82 3.07 1.01 0.83
CA VAL A 82 3.98 0.42 -0.18
C VAL A 82 4.94 -0.54 0.51
N HIS A 83 4.99 -1.78 0.03
CA HIS A 83 5.91 -2.82 0.45
C HIS A 83 6.85 -3.15 -0.71
N ALA A 84 8.13 -3.37 -0.43
CA ALA A 84 9.08 -3.84 -1.45
C ALA A 84 9.03 -5.37 -1.53
N GLU A 85 9.25 -5.94 -2.72
CA GLU A 85 9.36 -7.40 -2.90
C GLU A 85 10.78 -7.94 -2.66
N ASP A 86 11.75 -7.08 -2.32
CA ASP A 86 13.18 -7.41 -2.21
C ASP A 86 13.49 -8.37 -1.05
N GLY A 87 12.54 -8.59 -0.13
CA GLY A 87 12.68 -9.54 0.97
C GLY A 87 11.98 -10.88 0.76
N GLY A 88 11.06 -11.00 -0.21
CA GLY A 88 10.38 -12.26 -0.52
C GLY A 88 11.35 -13.34 -1.04
N MET A 89 11.07 -14.59 -0.69
CA MET A 89 11.75 -15.76 -1.26
C MET A 89 11.31 -16.05 -2.71
N LYS A 90 10.19 -15.48 -3.18
CA LYS A 90 9.62 -15.67 -4.51
C LYS A 90 9.17 -14.35 -5.16
N THR A 91 9.87 -13.96 -6.21
CA THR A 91 9.49 -12.84 -7.08
C THR A 91 8.05 -12.99 -7.60
N GLY A 92 7.26 -11.93 -7.49
CA GLY A 92 5.87 -11.91 -7.98
C GLY A 92 4.84 -12.68 -7.12
N VAL A 93 5.21 -13.14 -5.92
CA VAL A 93 4.28 -13.66 -4.91
C VAL A 93 4.35 -12.75 -3.69
N PHE A 94 3.20 -12.25 -3.22
CA PHE A 94 3.15 -11.49 -1.97
C PHE A 94 3.29 -12.47 -0.80
N GLU A 95 4.44 -12.48 -0.12
CA GLU A 95 4.78 -13.45 0.94
C GLU A 95 4.57 -12.89 2.35
N TYR A 96 3.91 -11.74 2.47
CA TYR A 96 3.46 -11.16 3.74
C TYR A 96 2.28 -11.94 4.38
N THR A 97 2.23 -13.26 4.26
CA THR A 97 1.28 -14.07 5.03
C THR A 97 1.61 -13.95 6.52
N LEU A 98 0.74 -13.27 7.26
CA LEU A 98 0.55 -13.36 8.72
C LEU A 98 1.83 -13.24 9.59
N GLY A 99 2.76 -12.33 9.25
CA GLY A 99 3.87 -11.95 10.14
C GLY A 99 5.29 -12.14 9.60
N ALA A 100 5.45 -12.35 8.28
CA ALA A 100 6.77 -12.33 7.65
C ALA A 100 7.38 -10.92 7.71
N LYS A 101 8.65 -10.83 8.12
CA LYS A 101 9.48 -9.60 8.07
C LYS A 101 10.04 -9.30 6.68
N GLU A 102 9.83 -10.23 5.75
CA GLU A 102 10.47 -10.34 4.45
C GLU A 102 9.97 -9.19 3.53
N ASP A 103 8.69 -9.17 3.12
CA ASP A 103 8.10 -8.06 2.34
C ASP A 103 7.61 -6.92 3.25
N GLY A 104 8.55 -6.27 3.94
CA GLY A 104 8.25 -5.16 4.86
C GLY A 104 7.91 -3.83 4.15
N PRO A 105 7.31 -2.88 4.88
CA PRO A 105 7.00 -1.57 4.32
C PRO A 105 8.29 -0.78 4.06
N ILE A 106 8.30 -0.04 2.96
CA ILE A 106 9.46 0.79 2.61
C ILE A 106 9.57 1.98 3.57
N LYS A 107 10.81 2.29 3.97
CA LYS A 107 11.15 3.43 4.83
C LYS A 107 12.25 4.31 4.23
N PRO A 108 12.00 4.93 3.08
CA PRO A 108 12.88 5.97 2.54
C PRO A 108 13.01 7.08 3.59
N ASP A 109 14.25 7.38 3.99
CA ASP A 109 14.56 8.36 5.04
C ASP A 109 13.91 8.09 6.40
N GLY A 110 13.56 6.83 6.68
CA GLY A 110 12.92 6.41 7.93
C GLY A 110 11.41 6.69 8.02
N LYS A 111 10.78 7.19 6.94
CA LYS A 111 9.34 7.47 6.90
C LYS A 111 8.58 6.40 6.12
N LEU A 112 7.46 5.94 6.68
CA LEU A 112 6.55 5.02 5.98
C LEU A 112 5.90 5.72 4.79
N VAL A 113 5.88 5.04 3.67
CA VAL A 113 5.18 5.48 2.46
C VAL A 113 3.77 4.90 2.50
N MET A 114 2.83 5.70 2.99
CA MET A 114 1.46 5.27 3.23
C MET A 114 0.45 6.41 3.07
N ALA A 115 -0.79 6.05 2.80
CA ALA A 115 -1.96 6.91 2.84
C ALA A 115 -3.09 6.22 3.61
N THR A 116 -3.92 7.00 4.30
CA THR A 116 -5.11 6.48 4.97
C THR A 116 -6.36 7.00 4.30
N ILE A 117 -7.34 6.14 4.10
CA ILE A 117 -8.65 6.49 3.55
C ILE A 117 -9.75 5.95 4.45
N THR A 118 -10.91 6.59 4.40
CA THR A 118 -12.14 6.10 5.01
C THR A 118 -13.03 5.54 3.91
N ALA A 119 -13.45 4.29 4.07
CA ALA A 119 -14.46 3.67 3.22
C ALA A 119 -15.79 4.43 3.36
N LYS A 120 -16.43 4.78 2.25
CA LYS A 120 -17.75 5.43 2.22
C LYS A 120 -18.84 4.48 1.78
#